data_AF-A0AAV4IEW6-F1
#
_entry.id   AF-A0AAV4IEW6-F1
#
_cell.length_a   1.000
_cell.length_b   1.000
_cell.length_c   1.000
_cell.angle_alpha   90.00
_cell.angle_beta   90.00
_cell.angle_gamma   90.00
#
_symmetry.space_group_name_H-M   'P 1'
#
loop_
_entity.id
_entity.type
_entity.pdbx_description
1 polymer ?
#
loop_
_entity_poly.entity_id
_entity_poly.type
_entity_poly.pdbx_seq_one_letter_code
_entity_poly.pdbx_strand_id
1 'polypeptide(L)'
;MKSSVGAYMVQSGNPNLYGPVYLMKGNGPQDELEVYHTPQDVIFDIAAHYIPLPYHCSGTGHVVYRRHLYCHQHGTNLVTKFHLKKFEIIADLPLPGAGYSNTFPYSSGQNTDVDLAADELGE
;
A
#
# COMPACT_ATOMS: atom_id res chain seq x y z
N MET A 1 21.55 -9.53 5.68
CA MET A 1 20.08 -9.46 5.78
C MET A 1 19.60 -8.36 4.85
N LYS A 2 18.81 -8.66 3.81
CA LYS A 2 18.16 -7.58 3.05
C LYS A 2 17.15 -6.93 3.97
N SER A 3 17.33 -5.65 4.29
CA SER A 3 16.32 -4.88 5.00
C SER A 3 15.09 -4.81 4.11
N SER A 4 13.99 -5.43 4.54
CA SER A 4 12.70 -5.32 3.87
C SER A 4 12.09 -3.98 4.26
N VAL A 5 11.99 -3.06 3.30
CA VAL A 5 11.20 -1.82 3.45
C VAL A 5 9.79 -2.06 2.93
N GLY A 6 8.79 -1.46 3.56
CA GLY A 6 7.41 -1.76 3.26
C GLY A 6 6.42 -0.88 4.01
N ALA A 7 5.14 -1.11 3.76
CA ALA A 7 4.03 -0.40 4.39
C ALA A 7 3.17 -1.37 5.20
N TYR A 8 2.78 -0.95 6.41
CA TYR A 8 1.84 -1.65 7.28
C TYR A 8 0.57 -0.83 7.37
N MET A 9 -0.59 -1.46 7.13
CA MET A 9 -1.88 -0.76 7.03
C MET A 9 -2.97 -1.51 7.79
N VAL A 10 -3.87 -0.76 8.44
CA VAL A 10 -5.07 -1.28 9.10
C VAL A 10 -6.31 -0.55 8.58
N GLN A 11 -7.46 -1.21 8.60
CA GLN A 11 -8.70 -0.57 8.17
C GLN A 11 -9.21 0.44 9.21
N SER A 12 -9.06 1.73 8.91
CA SER A 12 -9.37 2.89 9.78
C SER A 12 -10.84 3.03 10.24
N GLY A 13 -11.80 2.32 9.63
CA GLY A 13 -13.24 2.64 9.77
C GLY A 13 -14.00 2.09 11.00
N ASN A 14 -13.38 1.27 11.88
CA ASN A 14 -14.04 0.82 13.11
C ASN A 14 -13.04 0.65 14.27
N PRO A 15 -12.96 1.58 15.21
CA PRO A 15 -12.00 1.52 16.32
C PRO A 15 -12.23 0.36 17.30
N ASN A 16 -13.38 -0.30 17.24
CA ASN A 16 -13.75 -1.42 18.13
C ASN A 16 -13.63 -2.81 17.47
N LEU A 17 -13.16 -2.89 16.22
CA LEU A 17 -12.88 -4.15 15.55
C LEU A 17 -11.39 -4.18 15.22
N TYR A 18 -10.68 -5.20 15.72
CA TYR A 18 -9.38 -5.55 15.15
C TYR A 18 -9.63 -5.94 13.68
N GLY A 19 -9.38 -4.99 12.78
CA GLY A 19 -9.47 -5.20 11.34
C GLY A 19 -8.25 -5.98 10.82
N PRO A 20 -8.34 -6.54 9.61
CA PRO A 20 -7.19 -7.17 8.99
C PRO A 20 -6.03 -6.18 8.88
N VAL A 21 -4.83 -6.70 9.04
CA VAL A 21 -3.59 -6.00 8.76
C VAL A 21 -3.14 -6.35 7.35
N TYR A 22 -2.69 -5.35 6.61
CA TYR A 22 -2.12 -5.49 5.29
C TYR A 22 -0.66 -5.08 5.32
N LEU A 23 0.23 -5.94 4.82
CA LEU A 23 1.65 -5.68 4.69
C LEU A 23 2.06 -5.78 3.23
N MET A 24 2.78 -4.78 2.73
CA MET A 24 3.44 -4.83 1.41
C MET A 24 4.95 -4.77 1.60
N LYS A 25 5.68 -5.73 1.05
CA LYS A 25 7.15 -5.75 1.05
C LYS A 25 7.66 -5.18 -0.28
N GLY A 26 8.38 -4.06 -0.26
CA GLY A 26 8.79 -3.32 -1.46
C GLY A 26 9.96 -3.90 -2.26
N ASN A 27 10.11 -5.23 -2.30
CA ASN A 27 11.30 -5.90 -2.87
C ASN A 27 10.99 -7.19 -3.65
N GLY A 28 9.73 -7.44 -4.03
CA GLY A 28 9.32 -8.63 -4.79
C GLY A 28 9.38 -8.43 -6.32
N PRO A 29 9.49 -9.51 -7.13
CA PRO A 29 9.35 -9.43 -8.60
C PRO A 29 7.92 -9.12 -9.04
N GLN A 30 6.95 -9.31 -8.16
CA GLN A 30 5.56 -8.93 -8.27
C GLN A 30 5.14 -8.35 -6.91
N ASP A 31 4.41 -7.25 -6.91
CA ASP A 31 3.89 -6.70 -5.67
C ASP A 31 2.67 -7.49 -5.21
N GLU A 32 2.62 -7.77 -3.91
CA GLU A 32 1.52 -8.47 -3.26
C GLU A 32 1.26 -7.87 -1.89
N LEU A 33 0.01 -7.98 -1.44
CA LEU A 33 -0.38 -7.70 -0.06
C LEU A 33 -0.43 -9.01 0.72
N GLU A 34 0.35 -9.10 1.78
CA GLU A 34 0.20 -10.12 2.82
C GLU A 34 -0.92 -9.66 3.76
N VAL A 35 -1.92 -10.50 3.96
CA VAL A 35 -3.09 -10.19 4.79
C VAL A 35 -3.04 -11.02 6.06
N TYR A 36 -3.12 -10.36 7.21
CA TYR A 36 -3.19 -10.98 8.53
C TYR A 36 -4.53 -10.65 9.17
N HIS A 37 -5.14 -11.59 9.91
CA HIS A 37 -6.44 -11.34 10.53
C HIS A 37 -6.33 -10.42 11.75
N THR A 38 -5.23 -10.53 12.49
CA THR A 38 -4.97 -9.77 13.71
C THR A 38 -3.53 -9.24 13.76
N PRO A 39 -3.24 -8.21 14.57
CA PRO A 39 -1.87 -7.77 14.81
C PRO A 39 -0.96 -8.85 15.42
N GLN A 40 -1.51 -9.79 16.19
CA GLN A 40 -0.76 -10.91 16.77
C GLN A 40 -0.24 -11.85 15.69
N ASP A 41 -1.03 -12.09 14.64
CA ASP A 41 -0.62 -12.94 13.51
C ASP A 41 0.62 -12.35 12.80
N VAL A 42 0.79 -11.02 12.81
CA VAL A 42 1.98 -10.35 12.25
C VAL A 42 3.23 -10.67 13.07
N ILE A 43 3.13 -10.72 14.40
CA ILE A 43 4.24 -11.05 15.30
C ILE A 43 4.73 -12.47 15.07
N PHE A 44 3.81 -13.40 14.84
CA PHE A 44 4.11 -14.81 14.59
C PHE A 44 4.32 -15.15 13.10
N ASP A 45 4.23 -14.15 12.22
CA ASP A 45 4.30 -14.29 10.76
C ASP A 45 3.33 -15.34 10.17
N ILE A 46 2.09 -15.31 10.64
CA ILE A 46 1.00 -16.21 10.20
C ILE A 46 0.10 -15.46 9.23
N ALA A 47 0.53 -15.36 7.97
CA ALA A 47 -0.28 -14.76 6.91
C ALA A 47 -1.55 -15.60 6.67
N ALA A 48 -2.71 -14.94 6.62
CA ALA A 48 -3.98 -15.59 6.32
C ALA A 48 -4.12 -15.91 4.83
N HIS A 49 -3.75 -14.95 3.97
CA HIS A 49 -3.68 -15.11 2.51
C HIS A 49 -2.88 -13.96 1.88
N TYR A 50 -2.60 -14.10 0.58
CA TYR A 50 -1.87 -13.14 -0.23
C TYR A 50 -2.77 -12.59 -1.33
N ILE A 51 -2.66 -11.30 -1.62
CA ILE A 51 -3.37 -10.63 -2.71
C ILE A 51 -2.32 -10.15 -3.72
N PRO A 52 -2.14 -10.85 -4.86
CA PRO A 52 -1.24 -10.39 -5.90
C PRO A 52 -1.81 -9.16 -6.59
N LEU A 53 -0.96 -8.16 -6.86
CA LEU A 53 -1.34 -6.97 -7.61
C LEU A 53 -1.05 -7.16 -9.10
N PRO A 54 -1.93 -6.66 -10.00
CA PRO A 54 -1.69 -6.71 -11.45
C PRO A 54 -0.80 -5.55 -11.94
N TYR A 55 -0.23 -4.75 -11.04
CA TYR A 55 0.61 -3.60 -11.31
C TYR A 55 1.64 -3.42 -10.19
N HIS A 56 2.64 -2.58 -10.45
CA HIS A 56 3.68 -2.26 -9.48
C HIS A 56 3.44 -0.93 -8.79
N CYS A 57 3.80 -0.91 -7.54
CA CYS A 57 3.57 0.11 -6.55
C CYS A 57 4.94 0.72 -6.18
N SER A 58 5.03 2.05 -6.07
CA SER A 58 6.28 2.79 -5.90
C SER A 58 6.49 3.21 -4.46
N GLY A 59 7.68 2.95 -3.93
CA GLY A 59 8.06 3.35 -2.58
C GLY A 59 7.28 2.61 -1.49
N THR A 60 6.98 3.30 -0.39
CA THR A 60 6.33 2.71 0.80
C THR A 60 5.08 3.46 1.25
N GLY A 61 4.62 4.44 0.48
CA GLY A 61 3.52 5.34 0.87
C GLY A 61 2.11 4.84 0.56
N HIS A 62 1.87 3.54 0.78
CA HIS A 62 0.65 2.86 0.38
C HIS A 62 -0.36 2.90 1.52
N VAL A 63 -1.65 3.02 1.19
CA VAL A 63 -2.72 3.05 2.20
C VAL A 63 -3.85 2.09 1.81
N VAL A 64 -4.36 1.35 2.80
CA VAL A 64 -5.65 0.67 2.69
C VAL A 64 -6.72 1.50 3.38
N TYR A 65 -7.72 1.93 2.61
CA TYR A 65 -8.84 2.71 3.11
C TYR A 65 -10.17 2.25 2.50
N ARG A 66 -11.21 2.10 3.33
CA ARG A 66 -12.55 1.61 2.92
C ARG A 66 -12.49 0.39 1.95
N ARG A 67 -11.67 -0.62 2.28
CA ARG A 67 -11.45 -1.88 1.51
C ARG A 67 -10.79 -1.71 0.13
N HIS A 68 -10.14 -0.58 -0.11
CA HIS A 68 -9.35 -0.34 -1.31
C HIS A 68 -7.89 -0.12 -0.93
N LEU A 69 -6.97 -0.65 -1.73
CA LEU A 69 -5.58 -0.23 -1.72
C LEU A 69 -5.44 1.01 -2.60
N TYR A 70 -4.70 1.99 -2.11
CA TYR A 70 -4.24 3.14 -2.86
C TYR A 70 -2.73 3.11 -2.90
N CYS A 71 -2.15 3.28 -4.09
CA CYS A 71 -0.71 3.44 -4.20
C CYS A 71 -0.26 4.28 -5.37
N HIS A 72 0.95 4.83 -5.25
CA HIS A 72 1.67 5.46 -6.33
C HIS A 72 2.11 4.40 -7.34
N GLN A 73 1.61 4.44 -8.57
CA GLN A 73 1.94 3.46 -9.59
C GLN A 73 3.36 3.66 -10.11
N HIS A 74 4.15 2.59 -10.10
CA HIS A 74 5.57 2.60 -10.44
C HIS A 74 5.87 3.23 -11.81
N GLY A 75 6.81 4.18 -11.82
CA GLY A 75 7.27 4.85 -13.03
C GLY A 75 6.28 5.84 -13.64
N THR A 76 5.24 6.24 -12.89
CA THR A 76 4.20 7.18 -13.35
C THR A 76 3.92 8.22 -12.28
N ASN A 77 3.11 9.23 -12.58
CA ASN A 77 2.54 10.15 -11.59
C ASN A 77 1.07 9.80 -11.24
N LEU A 78 0.71 8.52 -11.32
CA LEU A 78 -0.66 8.04 -11.06
C LEU A 78 -0.80 7.50 -9.63
N VAL A 79 -1.96 7.71 -9.04
CA VAL A 79 -2.42 6.94 -7.87
C VAL A 79 -3.47 5.94 -8.33
N THR A 80 -3.20 4.66 -8.15
CA THR A 80 -4.12 3.56 -8.48
C THR A 80 -4.97 3.20 -7.26
N LYS A 81 -6.29 3.13 -7.45
CA LYS A 81 -7.26 2.60 -6.50
C LYS A 81 -7.63 1.17 -6.89
N PHE A 82 -7.33 0.20 -6.03
CA PHE A 82 -7.60 -1.22 -6.27
C PHE A 82 -8.56 -1.81 -5.23
N HIS A 83 -9.59 -2.53 -5.67
CA HIS A 83 -10.61 -3.10 -4.80
C HIS A 83 -10.20 -4.48 -4.29
N LEU A 84 -9.88 -4.58 -3.00
CA LEU A 84 -9.28 -5.78 -2.40
C LEU A 84 -10.15 -7.04 -2.43
N LYS A 85 -11.48 -6.89 -2.40
CA LYS A 85 -12.42 -8.04 -2.50
C LYS A 85 -12.69 -8.51 -3.93
N LYS A 86 -12.71 -7.59 -4.89
CA LYS A 86 -13.07 -7.86 -6.29
C LYS A 86 -11.85 -8.11 -7.17
N PHE A 87 -10.66 -7.78 -6.67
CA PHE A 87 -9.39 -7.91 -7.37
C PHE A 87 -9.36 -7.11 -8.69
N GLU A 88 -9.90 -5.90 -8.68
CA GLU A 88 -9.99 -5.04 -9.85
C GLU A 88 -9.43 -3.64 -9.57
N ILE A 89 -8.81 -3.03 -10.59
CA ILE A 89 -8.48 -1.61 -10.59
C ILE A 89 -9.79 -0.83 -10.79
N ILE A 90 -10.07 0.08 -9.87
CA ILE A 90 -11.28 0.93 -9.88
C ILE A 90 -11.02 2.24 -10.61
N ALA A 91 -9.85 2.83 -10.39
CA ALA A 91 -9.47 4.09 -11.00
C ALA A 91 -7.95 4.28 -10.94
N ASP A 92 -7.42 5.00 -11.93
CA ASP A 92 -6.12 5.64 -11.89
C ASP A 92 -6.32 7.15 -11.91
N LEU A 93 -5.75 7.84 -10.93
CA LEU A 93 -5.84 9.29 -10.80
C LEU A 93 -4.47 9.91 -11.11
N PRO A 94 -4.34 10.71 -12.19
CA PRO A 94 -3.13 11.49 -12.41
C PRO A 94 -2.97 12.56 -11.33
N LEU A 95 -1.73 12.76 -10.88
CA LEU A 95 -1.30 13.87 -10.03
C LEU A 95 -0.45 14.84 -10.88
N PRO A 96 -1.05 15.87 -11.51
CA PRO A 96 -0.30 16.80 -12.35
C PRO A 96 0.80 17.51 -11.56
N GLY A 97 2.03 17.47 -12.09
CA GLY A 97 3.19 18.09 -11.46
C GLY A 97 3.86 17.27 -10.35
N ALA A 98 3.29 16.13 -9.94
CA ALA A 98 3.96 15.22 -9.02
C ALA A 98 5.16 14.55 -9.71
N GLY A 99 6.30 14.53 -9.00
CA GLY A 99 7.48 13.76 -9.41
C GLY A 99 7.28 12.27 -9.22
N TYR A 100 8.13 11.48 -9.87
CA TYR A 100 8.17 10.03 -9.73
C TYR A 100 9.58 9.53 -10.08
N SER A 101 9.86 8.26 -9.83
CA SER A 101 11.18 7.66 -10.11
C SER A 101 12.33 8.41 -9.43
N ASN A 102 12.19 8.71 -8.12
CA ASN A 102 13.21 9.40 -7.31
C ASN A 102 13.49 10.85 -7.76
N THR A 103 12.48 11.55 -8.28
CA THR A 103 12.59 12.99 -8.57
C THR A 103 12.56 13.82 -7.28
N PHE A 104 11.66 13.50 -6.35
CA PHE A 104 11.50 14.16 -5.04
C PHE A 104 11.26 13.15 -3.90
N PRO A 105 12.15 12.16 -3.69
CA PRO A 105 11.95 11.15 -2.66
C PRO A 105 12.28 11.69 -1.26
N TYR A 106 11.80 10.99 -0.23
CA TYR A 106 12.40 11.11 1.11
C TYR A 106 13.88 10.72 1.10
N SER A 107 14.60 11.04 2.17
CA SER A 107 16.04 10.80 2.31
C SER A 107 16.48 9.33 2.18
N SER A 108 15.56 8.37 2.23
CA SER A 108 15.83 6.96 1.94
C SER A 108 16.17 6.69 0.47
N GLY A 109 15.70 7.53 -0.47
CA GLY A 109 15.94 7.38 -1.91
C GLY A 109 15.27 6.15 -2.54
N GLN A 110 14.17 5.68 -1.95
CA GLN A 110 13.49 4.43 -2.35
C GLN A 110 12.18 4.68 -3.12
N ASN A 111 12.19 5.60 -4.08
CA ASN A 111 11.03 5.98 -4.91
C ASN A 111 9.81 6.43 -4.09
N THR A 112 10.06 7.19 -3.03
CA THR A 112 9.05 7.71 -2.09
C THR A 112 8.58 9.11 -2.49
N ASP A 113 8.43 9.36 -3.79
CA ASP A 113 8.03 10.66 -4.34
C ASP A 113 6.61 11.07 -3.94
N VAL A 114 5.72 10.08 -3.78
CA VAL A 114 4.33 10.27 -3.36
C VAL A 114 4.07 9.42 -2.12
N ASP A 115 3.55 10.04 -1.07
CA ASP A 115 3.16 9.39 0.18
C ASP A 115 1.69 9.67 0.48
N LEU A 116 0.89 8.61 0.65
CA LEU A 116 -0.53 8.71 0.91
C LEU A 116 -0.79 8.65 2.41
N ALA A 117 -1.73 9.46 2.89
CA ALA A 117 -2.19 9.44 4.27
C ALA A 117 -3.72 9.36 4.32
N ALA A 118 -4.24 8.74 5.37
CA ALA A 118 -5.68 8.73 5.68
C ALA A 118 -5.88 9.25 7.10
N ASP A 119 -6.87 10.12 7.27
CA ASP A 119 -7.25 10.74 8.55
C ASP A 119 -8.78 10.76 8.70
N GLU A 120 -9.28 11.43 9.73
CA GLU A 120 -10.70 11.54 10.05
C GLU A 120 -11.52 12.29 8.98
N LEU A 121 -10.87 13.09 8.13
CA LEU A 121 -11.51 13.85 7.06
C LEU A 121 -11.52 13.08 5.72
N GLY A 122 -10.92 11.89 5.68
CA GLY A 122 -10.72 11.08 4.47
C GLY A 122 -12.00 10.50 3.86
N GLU A 123 -12.96 11.31 3.46
CA GLU A 123 -14.14 10.86 2.70
C GLU A 123 -13.78 10.18 1.36
#